data_AF-A0A2Z2HGR3-F1
#
_entry.id   AF-A0A2Z2HGR3-F1
#
_cell.length_a   1.000
_cell.length_b   1.000
_cell.length_c   1.000
_cell.angle_alpha   90.00
_cell.angle_beta   90.00
_cell.angle_gamma   90.00
#
_symmetry.space_group_name_H-M   'P 1'
#
loop_
_entity.id
_entity.type
_entity.pdbx_description
1 polymer ?
#
loop_
_entity_poly.entity_id
_entity_poly.type
_entity_poly.pdbx_seq_one_letter_code
_entity_poly.pdbx_strand_id
1 'polypeptide(L)'
;MTPQGQKKPKSFYPLRWPTDEANGQQTGRQYYGQFIDTARRFGIADLLERWTGRSDREIRVQTLTSYLNLVSRAGLGYLLNFSLMRVEEAWNLRTNCLQIEKDPSFGDIYILQGCTTKTMSDSQALWVTSPSARVAVKAMQVVANLRTESALSEPNAHPETKATASESRYLIGYATEPWSKRGSKANHSLRPGIPYLARALQLFDPEQMRITQKDFELARMVTPTLSDEFAVGKIWPLAWHQLRRTGAVNMQASGLVSDASLQFQLKHVTRAMSLYYGQNHSRVRLDEKAHTLYVRTMYEVLGRQLQQLASDRFVSPHGEKRKSEIVRLISATDARKVINLAKKGIASYRSVLLGICTSRAPCPYGGIDNIAHCGGGDSLEQPKPCADVLYDPAQLNEVEALEAILDERLATAEAESPLRASLEAQKRSVENYRHAIQQM
;
A
#
# COMPACT_ATOMS: atom_id res chain seq x y z
N MET A 1 -14.30 58.09 9.87
CA MET A 1 -15.46 57.29 9.41
C MET A 1 -14.98 55.88 9.11
N THR A 2 -15.15 55.00 10.09
CA THR A 2 -14.79 53.58 10.04
C THR A 2 -15.77 52.85 9.11
N PRO A 3 -15.35 51.91 8.25
CA PRO A 3 -16.28 51.11 7.48
C PRO A 3 -17.10 50.28 8.47
N GLN A 4 -18.41 50.53 8.50
CA GLN A 4 -19.35 49.73 9.28
C GLN A 4 -19.13 48.26 8.93
N GLY A 5 -18.79 47.47 9.94
CA GLY A 5 -18.59 46.04 9.80
C GLY A 5 -19.77 45.42 9.07
N GLN A 6 -19.48 44.82 7.91
CA GLN A 6 -20.46 44.04 7.16
C GLN A 6 -20.99 42.94 8.09
N LYS A 7 -22.18 43.17 8.66
CA LYS A 7 -22.90 42.14 9.40
C LYS A 7 -23.14 40.99 8.43
N LYS A 8 -22.48 39.85 8.70
CA LYS A 8 -22.70 38.60 7.95
C LYS A 8 -24.21 38.34 7.81
N PRO A 9 -24.71 37.96 6.62
CA PRO A 9 -26.12 37.66 6.42
C PRO A 9 -26.63 36.62 7.43
N LYS A 10 -27.79 36.87 8.04
CA LYS A 10 -28.46 35.91 8.95
C LYS A 10 -28.88 34.60 8.27
N SER A 11 -29.00 34.59 6.94
CA SER A 11 -29.36 33.40 6.15
C SER A 11 -28.11 32.73 5.58
N PHE A 12 -27.74 31.57 6.12
CA PHE A 12 -26.61 30.74 5.70
C PHE A 12 -26.98 29.81 4.52
N TYR A 13 -27.75 30.31 3.54
CA TYR A 13 -28.22 29.51 2.40
C TYR A 13 -28.17 30.34 1.11
N PRO A 14 -27.03 30.41 0.41
CA PRO A 14 -26.85 31.27 -0.76
C PRO A 14 -27.74 30.88 -1.96
N LEU A 15 -28.34 29.69 -1.94
CA LEU A 15 -29.17 29.14 -3.02
C LEU A 15 -30.58 28.73 -2.54
N ARG A 16 -31.07 29.34 -1.46
CA ARG A 16 -32.46 29.16 -1.01
C ARG A 16 -33.25 30.41 -1.36
N TRP A 17 -34.47 30.24 -1.88
CA TRP A 17 -35.39 31.35 -2.12
C TRP A 17 -35.57 32.16 -0.82
N PRO A 18 -35.43 33.50 -0.85
CA PRO A 18 -35.73 34.34 0.32
C PRO A 18 -37.18 34.12 0.74
N THR A 19 -37.41 33.75 1.99
CA THR A 19 -38.78 33.62 2.54
C THR A 19 -39.52 34.95 2.63
N ASP A 20 -38.80 36.06 2.47
CA ASP A 20 -39.25 37.39 2.88
C ASP A 20 -39.57 38.29 1.66
N GLU A 21 -39.77 37.71 0.46
CA GLU A 21 -40.04 38.40 -0.83
C GLU A 21 -39.05 39.50 -1.24
N ALA A 22 -37.97 39.70 -0.47
CA ALA A 22 -36.96 40.70 -0.70
C ALA A 22 -36.20 40.42 -2.01
N ASN A 23 -36.54 41.18 -3.04
CA ASN A 23 -35.99 41.21 -4.39
C ASN A 23 -34.56 41.79 -4.49
N GLY A 24 -33.83 41.86 -3.37
CA GLY A 24 -32.40 42.17 -3.34
C GLY A 24 -32.01 43.62 -3.66
N GLN A 25 -32.95 44.51 -4.01
CA GLN A 25 -32.69 45.88 -4.49
C GLN A 25 -31.75 46.71 -3.59
N GLN A 26 -31.85 46.59 -2.26
CA GLN A 26 -30.99 47.33 -1.33
C GLN A 26 -29.66 46.63 -1.00
N THR A 27 -29.51 45.35 -1.33
CA THR A 27 -28.34 44.52 -0.95
C THR A 27 -27.48 44.07 -2.12
N GLY A 28 -27.92 44.33 -3.37
CA GLY A 28 -27.28 43.84 -4.59
C GLY A 28 -27.33 42.31 -4.76
N ARG A 29 -28.14 41.60 -3.97
CA ARG A 29 -28.23 40.13 -4.02
C ARG A 29 -29.06 39.68 -5.22
N GLN A 30 -28.44 38.90 -6.10
CA GLN A 30 -29.11 38.24 -7.23
C GLN A 30 -29.35 36.76 -6.93
N TYR A 31 -30.59 36.30 -7.13
CA TYR A 31 -30.96 34.89 -6.98
C TYR A 31 -30.78 34.16 -8.31
N TYR A 32 -29.92 33.14 -8.34
CA TYR A 32 -29.54 32.41 -9.55
C TYR A 32 -30.25 31.06 -9.72
N GLY A 33 -31.33 30.80 -8.96
CA GLY A 33 -32.04 29.51 -8.98
C GLY A 33 -31.63 28.58 -7.85
N GLN A 34 -32.28 27.40 -7.79
CA GLN A 34 -31.96 26.39 -6.78
C GLN A 34 -30.65 25.68 -7.13
N PHE A 35 -30.00 25.08 -6.13
CA PHE A 35 -28.75 24.35 -6.38
C PHE A 35 -28.93 23.17 -7.34
N ILE A 36 -30.08 22.50 -7.34
CA ILE A 36 -30.38 21.40 -8.26
C ILE A 36 -30.28 21.82 -9.74
N ASP A 37 -30.70 23.04 -10.08
CA ASP A 37 -30.61 23.56 -11.46
C ASP A 37 -29.14 23.74 -11.87
N THR A 38 -28.30 24.19 -10.95
CA THR A 38 -26.84 24.21 -11.15
C THR A 38 -26.28 22.80 -11.28
N ALA A 39 -26.67 21.87 -10.41
CA ALA A 39 -26.21 20.49 -10.47
C ALA A 39 -26.54 19.82 -11.82
N ARG A 40 -27.73 20.08 -12.38
CA ARG A 40 -28.14 19.60 -13.70
C ARG A 40 -27.32 20.24 -14.82
N ARG A 41 -27.11 21.56 -14.78
CA ARG A 41 -26.27 22.27 -15.78
C ARG A 41 -24.84 21.74 -15.85
N PHE A 42 -24.27 21.33 -14.71
CA PHE A 42 -22.93 20.75 -14.62
C PHE A 42 -22.92 19.22 -14.76
N GLY A 43 -24.07 18.56 -14.97
CA GLY A 43 -24.15 17.11 -15.16
C GLY A 43 -23.85 16.28 -13.91
N ILE A 44 -24.03 16.84 -12.71
CA ILE A 44 -23.73 16.16 -11.43
C ILE A 44 -24.98 15.78 -10.62
N ALA A 45 -26.19 16.08 -11.10
CA ALA A 45 -27.44 15.82 -10.37
C ALA A 45 -27.61 14.33 -10.03
N ASP A 46 -27.60 13.45 -11.03
CA ASP A 46 -27.78 12.00 -10.87
C ASP A 46 -26.72 11.38 -9.95
N LEU A 47 -25.49 11.90 -10.01
CA LEU A 47 -24.38 11.48 -9.17
C LEU A 47 -24.62 11.86 -7.70
N LEU A 48 -25.12 13.07 -7.44
CA LEU A 48 -25.46 13.49 -6.08
C LEU A 48 -26.65 12.71 -5.53
N GLU A 49 -27.69 12.49 -6.33
CA GLU A 49 -28.85 11.66 -5.95
C GLU A 49 -28.40 10.25 -5.56
N ARG A 50 -27.69 9.56 -6.47
CA ARG A 50 -27.22 8.19 -6.29
C ARG A 50 -26.38 8.01 -5.04
N TRP A 51 -25.39 8.88 -4.83
CA TRP A 51 -24.38 8.66 -3.79
C TRP A 51 -24.71 9.30 -2.45
N THR A 52 -25.66 10.24 -2.40
CA THR A 52 -26.10 10.83 -1.12
C THR A 52 -27.47 10.34 -0.66
N GLY A 53 -28.18 9.56 -1.49
CA GLY A 53 -29.49 8.99 -1.18
C GLY A 53 -30.57 10.06 -1.01
N ARG A 54 -30.45 11.18 -1.73
CA ARG A 54 -31.38 12.31 -1.66
C ARG A 54 -32.15 12.44 -2.94
N SER A 55 -33.46 12.63 -2.82
CA SER A 55 -34.29 12.96 -3.98
C SER A 55 -33.93 14.32 -4.55
N ASP A 56 -34.24 14.55 -5.83
CA ASP A 56 -34.03 15.82 -6.52
C ASP A 56 -34.48 17.07 -5.75
N ARG A 57 -35.61 16.98 -5.04
CA ARG A 57 -36.17 18.10 -4.25
C ARG A 57 -35.38 18.40 -2.97
N GLU A 58 -34.53 17.49 -2.52
CA GLU A 58 -33.72 17.59 -1.31
C GLU A 58 -32.27 17.99 -1.60
N ILE A 59 -31.88 18.02 -2.88
CA ILE A 59 -30.53 18.39 -3.32
C ILE A 59 -30.30 19.89 -3.09
N ARG A 60 -29.56 20.17 -2.01
CA ARG A 60 -29.05 21.51 -1.66
C ARG A 60 -27.54 21.58 -1.86
N VAL A 61 -26.96 22.78 -1.83
CA VAL A 61 -25.50 22.97 -1.95
C VAL A 61 -24.70 22.19 -0.89
N GLN A 62 -25.26 21.98 0.31
CA GLN A 62 -24.62 21.17 1.35
C GLN A 62 -24.56 19.67 1.00
N THR A 63 -25.35 19.22 0.03
CA THR A 63 -25.27 17.86 -0.55
C THR A 63 -23.93 17.66 -1.24
N LEU A 64 -23.40 18.69 -1.91
CA LEU A 64 -22.08 18.65 -2.52
C LEU A 64 -20.98 18.44 -1.47
N THR A 65 -21.03 19.16 -0.34
CA THR A 65 -20.08 18.92 0.78
C THR A 65 -20.21 17.49 1.32
N SER A 66 -21.43 16.93 1.37
CA SER A 66 -21.66 15.56 1.82
C SER A 66 -21.02 14.55 0.86
N TYR A 67 -21.18 14.77 -0.45
CA TYR A 67 -20.55 13.99 -1.50
C TYR A 67 -19.02 14.08 -1.48
N LEU A 68 -18.44 15.28 -1.35
CA LEU A 68 -16.98 15.45 -1.25
C LEU A 68 -16.39 14.71 -0.03
N ASN A 69 -17.09 14.73 1.11
CA ASN A 69 -16.71 13.95 2.28
C ASN A 69 -16.81 12.44 2.02
N LEU A 70 -17.81 11.99 1.24
CA LEU A 70 -17.94 10.60 0.84
C LEU A 70 -16.76 10.16 -0.02
N VAL A 71 -16.35 10.98 -1.00
CA VAL A 71 -15.16 10.72 -1.83
C VAL A 71 -13.91 10.57 -0.97
N SER A 72 -13.68 11.47 -0.01
CA SER A 72 -12.53 11.34 0.91
C SER A 72 -12.57 10.06 1.76
N ARG A 73 -13.76 9.63 2.22
CA ARG A 73 -13.93 8.40 3.01
C ARG A 73 -13.76 7.14 2.16
N ALA A 74 -14.31 7.13 0.96
CA ALA A 74 -14.16 6.05 -0.01
C ALA A 74 -12.68 5.90 -0.39
N GLY A 75 -12.01 7.01 -0.68
CA GLY A 75 -10.57 7.04 -0.94
C GLY A 75 -9.76 6.50 0.24
N LEU A 76 -10.06 6.90 1.47
CA LEU A 76 -9.40 6.37 2.67
C LEU A 76 -9.54 4.85 2.78
N GLY A 77 -10.76 4.31 2.62
CA GLY A 77 -10.99 2.86 2.65
C GLY A 77 -10.26 2.13 1.53
N TYR A 78 -10.24 2.73 0.34
CA TYR A 78 -9.50 2.20 -0.81
C TYR A 78 -8.00 2.11 -0.51
N LEU A 79 -7.38 3.18 0.00
CA LEU A 79 -5.97 3.18 0.34
C LEU A 79 -5.65 2.14 1.42
N LEU A 80 -6.45 2.05 2.48
CA LEU A 80 -6.26 1.07 3.55
C LEU A 80 -6.30 -0.38 3.07
N ASN A 81 -7.19 -0.71 2.12
CA ASN A 81 -7.30 -2.05 1.54
C ASN A 81 -6.06 -2.50 0.77
N PHE A 82 -5.32 -1.55 0.17
CA PHE A 82 -4.18 -1.86 -0.70
C PHE A 82 -2.82 -1.49 -0.12
N SER A 83 -2.75 -0.91 1.08
CA SER A 83 -1.49 -0.50 1.70
C SER A 83 -1.21 -1.14 3.06
N LEU A 84 -2.22 -1.76 3.68
CA LEU A 84 -2.19 -2.26 5.05
C LEU A 84 -1.94 -1.18 6.11
N MET A 85 -2.00 0.11 5.77
CA MET A 85 -1.79 1.20 6.74
C MET A 85 -2.78 1.14 7.91
N ARG A 86 -2.41 1.70 9.06
CA ARG A 86 -3.36 2.02 10.13
C ARG A 86 -4.24 3.17 9.68
N VAL A 87 -5.43 3.27 10.24
CA VAL A 87 -6.35 4.36 9.87
C VAL A 87 -5.74 5.72 10.15
N GLU A 88 -5.00 5.87 11.25
CA GLU A 88 -4.32 7.12 11.61
C GLU A 88 -3.17 7.46 10.66
N GLU A 89 -2.46 6.46 10.14
CA GLU A 89 -1.37 6.65 9.16
C GLU A 89 -1.97 7.12 7.82
N ALA A 90 -2.99 6.42 7.32
CA ALA A 90 -3.69 6.79 6.09
C ALA A 90 -4.43 8.14 6.22
N TRP A 91 -4.98 8.44 7.40
CA TRP A 91 -5.63 9.71 7.69
C TRP A 91 -4.68 10.89 7.58
N ASN A 92 -3.39 10.69 7.87
CA ASN A 92 -2.37 11.74 7.84
C ASN A 92 -1.58 11.78 6.53
N LEU A 93 -1.98 11.00 5.52
CA LEU A 93 -1.38 11.09 4.18
C LEU A 93 -1.54 12.49 3.60
N ARG A 94 -0.48 12.93 2.92
CA ARG A 94 -0.41 14.23 2.27
C ARG A 94 -0.65 14.13 0.77
N THR A 95 -0.88 15.25 0.09
CA THR A 95 -1.24 15.32 -1.32
C THR A 95 -0.15 14.76 -2.21
N ASN A 96 1.12 14.85 -1.83
CA ASN A 96 2.25 14.25 -2.55
C ASN A 96 2.59 12.83 -2.10
N CYS A 97 1.73 12.13 -1.35
CA CYS A 97 2.08 10.84 -0.75
C CYS A 97 2.36 9.74 -1.78
N LEU A 98 1.82 9.81 -3.00
CA LEU A 98 2.00 8.77 -3.99
C LEU A 98 3.30 9.00 -4.76
N GLN A 99 4.22 8.06 -4.62
CA GLN A 99 5.46 7.95 -5.38
C GLN A 99 5.38 6.75 -6.33
N ILE A 100 6.02 6.87 -7.49
CA ILE A 100 6.14 5.80 -8.46
C ILE A 100 7.64 5.62 -8.70
N GLU A 101 8.16 4.51 -8.21
CA GLU A 101 9.53 4.11 -8.44
C GLU A 101 9.57 3.23 -9.70
N LYS A 102 10.56 3.48 -10.57
CA LYS A 102 10.72 2.71 -11.80
C LYS A 102 11.85 1.71 -11.60
N ASP A 103 11.49 0.46 -11.40
CA ASP A 103 12.45 -0.61 -11.31
C ASP A 103 12.72 -1.20 -12.71
N PRO A 104 13.98 -1.36 -13.13
CA PRO A 104 14.33 -1.93 -14.44
C PRO A 104 13.83 -3.37 -14.66
N SER A 105 13.65 -4.15 -13.59
CA SER A 105 13.25 -5.56 -13.63
C SER A 105 11.76 -5.77 -13.38
N PHE A 106 11.15 -4.96 -12.51
CA PHE A 106 9.77 -5.13 -12.03
C PHE A 106 8.80 -4.07 -12.55
N GLY A 107 9.29 -3.01 -13.20
CA GLY A 107 8.48 -1.92 -13.75
C GLY A 107 8.06 -0.90 -12.69
N ASP A 108 6.89 -0.29 -12.88
CA ASP A 108 6.38 0.76 -11.99
C ASP A 108 5.94 0.17 -10.63
N ILE A 109 6.65 0.55 -9.57
CA ILE A 109 6.32 0.23 -8.18
C ILE A 109 5.62 1.44 -7.55
N TYR A 110 4.39 1.24 -7.09
CA TYR A 110 3.58 2.30 -6.49
C TYR A 110 3.78 2.30 -4.97
N ILE A 111 4.15 3.45 -4.42
CA ILE A 111 4.51 3.60 -3.01
C ILE A 111 3.71 4.76 -2.41
N LEU A 112 3.10 4.55 -1.25
CA LEU A 112 2.56 5.61 -0.42
C LEU A 112 3.58 5.99 0.64
N GLN A 113 3.93 7.27 0.70
CA GLN A 113 4.78 7.86 1.70
C GLN A 113 3.94 8.60 2.75
N GLY A 114 4.20 8.33 4.03
CA GLY A 114 3.51 8.95 5.15
C GLY A 114 4.34 8.89 6.43
N CYS A 115 3.68 9.01 7.57
CA CYS A 115 4.32 8.86 8.88
C CYS A 115 3.67 7.74 9.70
N THR A 116 4.48 7.05 10.50
CA THR A 116 4.03 6.12 11.55
C THR A 116 4.68 6.52 12.86
N THR A 117 3.93 6.40 13.96
CA THR A 117 4.42 6.68 15.32
C THR A 117 4.04 5.61 16.34
N LYS A 118 3.16 4.66 15.97
CA LYS A 118 2.51 3.76 16.95
C LYS A 118 3.44 2.66 17.47
N THR A 119 4.15 2.01 16.57
CA THR A 119 5.04 0.88 16.86
C THR A 119 6.49 1.20 16.56
N MET A 120 6.69 2.07 15.57
CA MET A 120 7.97 2.66 15.21
C MET A 120 7.68 4.11 14.82
N SER A 121 8.63 4.99 15.12
CA SER A 121 8.58 6.39 14.72
C SER A 121 9.38 6.55 13.43
N ASP A 122 8.67 6.78 12.33
CA ASP A 122 9.25 7.05 11.02
C ASP A 122 8.40 8.12 10.33
N SER A 123 9.02 9.26 10.06
CA SER A 123 8.36 10.43 9.44
C SER A 123 8.25 10.31 7.92
N GLN A 124 8.94 9.34 7.29
CA GLN A 124 9.01 9.12 5.84
C GLN A 124 8.70 7.65 5.48
N ALA A 125 7.89 6.99 6.30
CA ALA A 125 7.54 5.60 6.11
C ALA A 125 6.89 5.33 4.75
N LEU A 126 7.30 4.22 4.14
CA LEU A 126 6.90 3.81 2.80
C LEU A 126 6.01 2.56 2.85
N TRP A 127 4.94 2.55 2.07
CA TRP A 127 4.01 1.44 1.91
C TRP A 127 3.86 1.11 0.43
N VAL A 128 4.28 -0.09 0.02
CA VAL A 128 4.01 -0.57 -1.35
C VAL A 128 2.49 -0.76 -1.52
N THR A 129 1.95 -0.35 -2.66
CA THR A 129 0.51 -0.43 -2.94
C THR A 129 0.20 -0.81 -4.39
N SER A 130 -1.08 -1.01 -4.69
CA SER A 130 -1.56 -1.29 -6.03
C SER A 130 -1.54 -0.03 -6.91
N PRO A 131 -1.26 -0.14 -8.23
CA PRO A 131 -1.44 0.95 -9.19
C PRO A 131 -2.82 1.61 -9.14
N SER A 132 -3.84 0.86 -8.71
CA SER A 132 -5.20 1.35 -8.57
C SER A 132 -5.36 2.42 -7.48
N ALA A 133 -4.46 2.48 -6.49
CA ALA A 133 -4.46 3.50 -5.44
C ALA A 133 -4.34 4.92 -6.01
N ARG A 134 -3.74 5.07 -7.20
CA ARG A 134 -3.63 6.35 -7.92
C ARG A 134 -4.98 7.05 -8.12
N VAL A 135 -6.05 6.30 -8.39
CA VAL A 135 -7.39 6.86 -8.59
C VAL A 135 -7.90 7.49 -7.29
N ALA A 136 -7.74 6.79 -6.17
CA ALA A 136 -8.13 7.28 -4.85
C ALA A 136 -7.34 8.53 -4.46
N VAL A 137 -6.00 8.51 -4.62
CA VAL A 137 -5.15 9.67 -4.32
C VAL A 137 -5.55 10.88 -5.16
N LYS A 138 -5.73 10.71 -6.48
CA LYS A 138 -6.14 11.81 -7.37
C LYS A 138 -7.49 12.40 -6.98
N ALA A 139 -8.49 11.56 -6.71
CA ALA A 139 -9.81 12.04 -6.30
C ALA A 139 -9.73 12.84 -4.98
N MET A 140 -8.97 12.34 -4.00
CA MET A 140 -8.77 13.02 -2.72
C MET A 140 -7.97 14.32 -2.86
N GLN A 141 -6.97 14.38 -3.75
CA GLN A 141 -6.22 15.60 -4.07
C GLN A 141 -7.14 16.69 -4.61
N VAL A 142 -8.06 16.37 -5.54
CA VAL A 142 -9.02 17.35 -6.08
C VAL A 142 -9.86 17.97 -4.96
N VAL A 143 -10.38 17.14 -4.05
CA VAL A 143 -11.16 17.63 -2.89
C VAL A 143 -10.31 18.50 -1.96
N ALA A 144 -9.09 18.07 -1.67
CA ALA A 144 -8.16 18.82 -0.81
C ALA A 144 -7.77 20.18 -1.41
N ASN A 145 -7.53 20.23 -2.73
CA ASN A 145 -7.18 21.44 -3.45
C ASN A 145 -8.34 22.45 -3.44
N LEU A 146 -9.56 22.00 -3.79
CA LEU A 146 -10.77 22.85 -3.74
C LEU A 146 -10.96 23.50 -2.36
N ARG A 147 -10.79 22.71 -1.29
CA ARG A 147 -10.90 23.18 0.09
C ARG A 147 -9.81 24.17 0.45
N THR A 148 -8.60 23.95 -0.05
CA THR A 148 -7.49 24.87 0.17
C THR A 148 -7.76 26.21 -0.51
N GLU A 149 -8.15 26.21 -1.78
CA GLU A 149 -8.49 27.42 -2.53
C GLU A 149 -9.61 28.21 -1.83
N SER A 150 -10.63 27.49 -1.35
CA SER A 150 -11.72 28.08 -0.56
C SER A 150 -11.21 28.73 0.73
N ALA A 151 -10.31 28.07 1.45
CA ALA A 151 -9.75 28.57 2.71
C ALA A 151 -8.81 29.77 2.51
N LEU A 152 -8.06 29.81 1.40
CA LEU A 152 -7.18 30.93 1.07
C LEU A 152 -7.95 32.18 0.60
N SER A 153 -9.15 31.99 0.05
CA SER A 153 -10.01 33.09 -0.39
C SER A 153 -10.72 33.80 0.77
N GLU A 154 -10.64 33.28 2.00
CA GLU A 154 -11.23 33.91 3.18
C GLU A 154 -10.38 35.11 3.64
N PRO A 155 -10.98 36.32 3.84
CA PRO A 155 -10.24 37.53 4.22
C PRO A 155 -9.41 37.40 5.51
N ASN A 156 -9.88 36.54 6.44
CA ASN A 156 -9.22 36.27 7.73
C ASN A 156 -8.54 34.89 7.76
N ALA A 157 -8.11 34.37 6.61
CA ALA A 157 -7.40 33.09 6.55
C ALA A 157 -6.20 33.07 7.52
N HIS A 158 -6.13 32.02 8.35
CA HIS A 158 -5.09 31.89 9.37
C HIS A 158 -3.69 31.84 8.72
N PRO A 159 -2.64 32.44 9.32
CA PRO A 159 -1.28 32.41 8.78
C PRO A 159 -0.78 31.00 8.46
N GLU A 160 -1.11 30.01 9.31
CA GLU A 160 -0.77 28.59 9.08
C GLU A 160 -1.42 28.02 7.81
N THR A 161 -2.62 28.47 7.44
CA THR A 161 -3.31 28.08 6.20
C THR A 161 -2.58 28.61 4.95
N LYS A 162 -1.92 29.77 5.07
CA LYS A 162 -1.07 30.34 4.01
C LYS A 162 0.30 29.65 3.94
N ALA A 163 0.90 29.30 5.09
CA ALA A 163 2.16 28.57 5.14
C ALA A 163 2.04 27.12 4.61
N THR A 164 0.98 26.40 5.00
CA THR A 164 0.67 25.05 4.45
C THR A 164 0.27 25.08 2.97
N ALA A 165 0.10 26.25 2.35
CA ALA A 165 -0.08 26.33 0.90
C ALA A 165 1.22 26.08 0.11
N SER A 166 2.38 26.26 0.75
CA SER A 166 3.71 26.01 0.17
C SER A 166 4.15 24.54 0.32
N GLU A 167 3.64 23.84 1.35
CA GLU A 167 3.98 22.44 1.65
C GLU A 167 2.91 21.45 1.18
N SER A 168 3.27 20.16 1.11
CA SER A 168 2.31 19.10 0.81
C SER A 168 1.20 19.03 1.87
N ARG A 169 -0.06 19.15 1.47
CA ARG A 169 -1.22 19.28 2.39
C ARG A 169 -1.81 17.93 2.73
N TYR A 170 -2.59 17.81 3.80
CA TYR A 170 -3.30 16.57 4.07
C TYR A 170 -4.38 16.27 3.01
N LEU A 171 -4.49 15.01 2.58
CA LEU A 171 -5.55 14.55 1.67
C LEU A 171 -6.96 14.70 2.28
N ILE A 172 -7.05 14.63 3.61
CA ILE A 172 -8.30 14.77 4.36
C ILE A 172 -8.17 15.95 5.31
N GLY A 173 -9.08 16.91 5.20
CA GLY A 173 -9.16 18.12 6.01
C GLY A 173 -10.60 18.55 6.29
N TYR A 174 -10.77 19.67 7.00
CA TYR A 174 -12.09 20.24 7.24
C TYR A 174 -12.76 20.73 5.95
N ALA A 175 -14.10 20.72 5.98
CA ALA A 175 -14.94 21.32 4.96
C ALA A 175 -14.87 22.85 5.07
N THR A 176 -14.04 23.47 4.23
CA THR A 176 -13.78 24.91 4.14
C THR A 176 -14.49 25.56 2.95
N GLU A 177 -15.36 24.82 2.24
CA GLU A 177 -16.10 25.37 1.11
C GLU A 177 -17.01 26.53 1.59
N PRO A 178 -17.25 27.58 0.79
CA PRO A 178 -17.97 28.79 1.23
C PRO A 178 -19.41 28.54 1.73
N TRP A 179 -20.00 27.41 1.31
CA TRP A 179 -21.35 26.98 1.69
C TRP A 179 -21.38 25.96 2.84
N SER A 180 -20.22 25.60 3.40
CA SER A 180 -20.10 24.69 4.54
C SER A 180 -20.60 25.36 5.83
N LYS A 181 -21.47 24.67 6.59
CA LYS A 181 -22.09 25.18 7.83
C LYS A 181 -21.10 25.60 8.95
N ARG A 182 -19.79 25.43 8.78
CA ARG A 182 -18.77 25.47 9.86
C ARG A 182 -17.75 26.62 9.78
N GLY A 183 -18.00 27.67 9.01
CA GLY A 183 -17.05 28.78 8.82
C GLY A 183 -16.83 29.75 10.00
N SER A 184 -16.72 29.31 11.27
CA SER A 184 -16.41 30.26 12.36
C SER A 184 -15.80 29.72 13.66
N LYS A 185 -15.75 28.41 13.94
CA LYS A 185 -15.27 27.92 15.26
C LYS A 185 -14.36 26.68 15.25
N ALA A 186 -14.04 26.12 14.09
CA ALA A 186 -13.12 24.99 14.04
C ALA A 186 -11.69 25.52 14.23
N ASN A 187 -10.97 25.02 15.24
CA ASN A 187 -9.55 25.28 15.34
C ASN A 187 -8.85 24.51 14.20
N HIS A 188 -8.42 25.24 13.17
CA HIS A 188 -7.78 24.68 11.98
C HIS A 188 -6.38 24.11 12.26
N SER A 189 -5.80 24.39 13.43
CA SER A 189 -4.57 23.77 13.92
C SER A 189 -4.80 22.33 14.42
N LEU A 190 -6.06 21.89 14.61
CA LEU A 190 -6.39 20.52 15.00
C LEU A 190 -6.88 19.69 13.80
N ARG A 191 -6.55 18.40 13.75
CA ARG A 191 -7.06 17.48 12.71
C ARG A 191 -8.55 17.16 12.93
N PRO A 192 -9.36 16.98 11.88
CA PRO A 192 -10.70 16.43 12.02
C PRO A 192 -10.63 15.01 12.61
N GLY A 193 -11.61 14.66 13.44
CA GLY A 193 -11.74 13.31 13.98
C GLY A 193 -12.05 12.27 12.90
N ILE A 194 -11.49 11.07 13.07
CA ILE A 194 -11.69 9.94 12.15
C ILE A 194 -13.12 9.42 12.30
N PRO A 195 -13.96 9.44 11.25
CA PRO A 195 -15.33 8.93 11.33
C PRO A 195 -15.32 7.40 11.39
N TYR A 196 -16.33 6.79 12.01
CA TYR A 196 -16.56 5.34 11.89
C TYR A 196 -16.81 4.93 10.44
N LEU A 197 -16.24 3.80 10.01
CA LEU A 197 -16.45 3.25 8.67
C LEU A 197 -17.94 2.96 8.41
N ALA A 198 -18.70 2.53 9.42
CA ALA A 198 -20.15 2.37 9.34
C ALA A 198 -20.90 3.67 8.94
N ARG A 199 -20.35 4.86 9.16
CA ARG A 199 -20.95 6.11 8.63
C ARG A 199 -20.72 6.32 7.13
N ALA A 200 -19.99 5.43 6.48
CA ALA A 200 -19.84 5.33 5.03
C ALA A 200 -20.70 4.20 4.43
N LEU A 201 -21.65 3.63 5.18
CA LEU A 201 -22.58 2.58 4.70
C LEU A 201 -23.34 2.95 3.42
N GLN A 202 -23.44 4.23 3.06
CA GLN A 202 -23.97 4.65 1.75
C GLN A 202 -23.15 4.10 0.55
N LEU A 203 -21.94 3.59 0.78
CA LEU A 203 -21.10 2.95 -0.23
C LEU A 203 -21.39 1.45 -0.41
N PHE A 204 -22.03 0.81 0.56
CA PHE A 204 -22.21 -0.64 0.60
C PHE A 204 -23.69 -0.99 0.57
N ASP A 205 -24.06 -1.96 -0.25
CA ASP A 205 -25.41 -2.53 -0.25
C ASP A 205 -25.61 -3.33 1.06
N PRO A 206 -26.56 -2.94 1.94
CA PRO A 206 -26.81 -3.66 3.17
C PRO A 206 -27.10 -5.15 2.97
N GLU A 207 -27.75 -5.53 1.87
CA GLU A 207 -28.05 -6.94 1.61
C GLU A 207 -26.80 -7.74 1.25
N GLN A 208 -25.83 -7.13 0.56
CA GLN A 208 -24.51 -7.74 0.34
C GLN A 208 -23.67 -7.81 1.62
N MET A 209 -23.95 -6.92 2.57
CA MET A 209 -23.31 -6.90 3.89
C MET A 209 -23.99 -7.83 4.90
N ARG A 210 -25.09 -8.48 4.53
CA ARG A 210 -25.81 -9.41 5.40
C ARG A 210 -25.03 -10.71 5.50
N ILE A 211 -24.70 -11.08 6.73
CA ILE A 211 -23.86 -12.25 7.02
C ILE A 211 -24.59 -13.52 6.59
N THR A 212 -24.00 -14.26 5.65
CA THR A 212 -24.47 -15.59 5.28
C THR A 212 -23.84 -16.66 6.18
N GLN A 213 -24.38 -17.88 6.12
CA GLN A 213 -23.80 -19.04 6.82
C GLN A 213 -22.33 -19.26 6.44
N LYS A 214 -22.02 -19.12 5.15
CA LYS A 214 -20.66 -19.27 4.61
C LYS A 214 -19.71 -18.22 5.16
N ASP A 215 -20.15 -16.96 5.25
CA ASP A 215 -19.34 -15.87 5.79
C ASP A 215 -19.03 -16.08 7.27
N PHE A 216 -20.03 -16.53 8.04
CA PHE A 216 -19.88 -16.82 9.46
C PHE A 216 -18.88 -17.95 9.71
N GLU A 217 -18.98 -19.05 8.95
CA GLU A 217 -18.02 -20.16 9.00
C GLU A 217 -16.60 -19.70 8.66
N LEU A 218 -16.45 -18.92 7.58
CA LEU A 218 -15.16 -18.35 7.18
C LEU A 218 -14.56 -17.46 8.26
N ALA A 219 -15.38 -16.56 8.81
CA ALA A 219 -14.97 -15.65 9.87
C ALA A 219 -14.51 -16.43 11.11
N ARG A 220 -15.22 -17.49 11.51
CA ARG A 220 -14.86 -18.34 12.65
C ARG A 220 -13.59 -19.15 12.44
N MET A 221 -13.27 -19.52 11.20
CA MET A 221 -11.98 -20.15 10.89
C MET A 221 -10.81 -19.20 11.21
N VAL A 222 -10.96 -17.90 10.94
CA VAL A 222 -9.95 -16.87 11.23
C VAL A 222 -9.98 -16.44 12.69
N THR A 223 -11.18 -16.20 13.22
CA THR A 223 -11.43 -15.68 14.58
C THR A 223 -12.43 -16.60 15.30
N PRO A 224 -11.95 -17.67 15.96
CA PRO A 224 -12.83 -18.63 16.64
C PRO A 224 -13.70 -18.02 17.75
N THR A 225 -13.25 -16.88 18.31
CA THR A 225 -13.87 -16.12 19.40
C THR A 225 -14.69 -14.91 18.90
N LEU A 226 -15.33 -15.02 17.72
CA LEU A 226 -16.26 -13.99 17.23
C LEU A 226 -17.38 -13.71 18.24
N SER A 227 -17.67 -12.43 18.43
CA SER A 227 -18.76 -11.94 19.27
C SER A 227 -20.12 -12.12 18.59
N ASP A 228 -21.19 -12.10 19.39
CA ASP A 228 -22.58 -12.31 18.94
C ASP A 228 -23.10 -11.23 17.97
N GLU A 229 -22.39 -10.12 17.83
CA GLU A 229 -22.69 -9.09 16.81
C GLU A 229 -22.47 -9.62 15.39
N PHE A 230 -21.60 -10.62 15.21
CA PHE A 230 -21.34 -11.30 13.94
C PHE A 230 -22.17 -12.59 13.84
N ALA A 231 -23.48 -12.46 13.64
CA ALA A 231 -24.38 -13.62 13.48
C ALA A 231 -25.04 -13.65 12.10
N VAL A 232 -25.35 -14.84 11.61
CA VAL A 232 -26.06 -15.04 10.33
C VAL A 232 -27.35 -14.22 10.30
N GLY A 233 -27.58 -13.51 9.20
CA GLY A 233 -28.72 -12.62 9.01
C GLY A 233 -28.52 -11.19 9.55
N LYS A 234 -27.51 -10.91 10.39
CA LYS A 234 -27.15 -9.54 10.80
C LYS A 234 -26.34 -8.84 9.71
N ILE A 235 -26.27 -7.51 9.76
CA ILE A 235 -25.39 -6.71 8.89
C ILE A 235 -23.99 -6.70 9.51
N TRP A 236 -22.97 -7.01 8.71
CA TRP A 236 -21.58 -7.05 9.18
C TRP A 236 -21.11 -5.66 9.64
N PRO A 237 -20.69 -5.49 10.92
CA PRO A 237 -20.25 -4.21 11.43
C PRO A 237 -18.83 -3.88 10.94
N LEU A 238 -18.76 -3.14 9.83
CA LEU A 238 -17.48 -2.73 9.23
C LEU A 238 -16.71 -1.73 10.09
N ALA A 239 -15.44 -2.05 10.35
CA ALA A 239 -14.48 -1.18 11.03
C ALA A 239 -13.20 -1.03 10.21
N TRP A 240 -12.54 0.14 10.29
CA TRP A 240 -11.30 0.43 9.55
C TRP A 240 -10.21 -0.63 9.77
N HIS A 241 -10.10 -1.13 11.01
CA HIS A 241 -9.10 -2.13 11.37
C HIS A 241 -9.31 -3.47 10.64
N GLN A 242 -10.56 -3.81 10.29
CA GLN A 242 -10.86 -5.05 9.56
C GLN A 242 -10.27 -5.04 8.15
N LEU A 243 -10.17 -3.88 7.49
CA LEU A 243 -9.55 -3.76 6.16
C LEU A 243 -8.08 -4.18 6.21
N ARG A 244 -7.35 -3.64 7.18
CA ARG A 244 -5.94 -3.97 7.43
C ARG A 244 -5.76 -5.45 7.79
N ARG A 245 -6.61 -6.00 8.65
CA ARG A 245 -6.52 -7.42 9.04
C ARG A 245 -6.84 -8.37 7.89
N THR A 246 -7.85 -8.04 7.07
CA THR A 246 -8.22 -8.82 5.88
C THR A 246 -7.05 -8.85 4.88
N GLY A 247 -6.40 -7.71 4.64
CA GLY A 247 -5.20 -7.66 3.81
C GLY A 247 -4.08 -8.56 4.34
N ALA A 248 -3.81 -8.54 5.64
CA ALA A 248 -2.75 -9.34 6.25
C ALA A 248 -3.03 -10.85 6.14
N VAL A 249 -4.26 -11.28 6.44
CA VAL A 249 -4.70 -12.68 6.28
C VAL A 249 -4.53 -13.13 4.84
N ASN A 250 -4.99 -12.33 3.87
CA ASN A 250 -4.89 -12.68 2.45
C ASN A 250 -3.43 -12.75 1.98
N MET A 251 -2.57 -11.82 2.41
CA MET A 251 -1.16 -11.84 2.05
C MET A 251 -0.43 -13.06 2.63
N GLN A 252 -0.72 -13.46 3.87
CA GLN A 252 -0.15 -14.69 4.43
C GLN A 252 -0.71 -15.95 3.77
N ALA A 253 -2.03 -16.02 3.56
CA ALA A 253 -2.68 -17.13 2.86
C ALA A 253 -2.17 -17.30 1.42
N SER A 254 -1.66 -16.23 0.81
CA SER A 254 -1.10 -16.26 -0.54
C SER A 254 0.21 -17.05 -0.64
N GLY A 255 1.04 -17.05 0.42
CA GLY A 255 2.38 -17.63 0.39
C GLY A 255 3.43 -16.87 -0.42
N LEU A 256 3.11 -15.73 -1.06
CA LEU A 256 4.08 -14.89 -1.79
C LEU A 256 4.78 -13.87 -0.90
N VAL A 257 4.07 -13.37 0.10
CA VAL A 257 4.59 -12.31 0.95
C VAL A 257 5.27 -12.98 2.14
N SER A 258 6.59 -12.82 2.23
CA SER A 258 7.33 -13.29 3.39
C SER A 258 6.83 -12.61 4.67
N ASP A 259 6.97 -13.27 5.82
CA ASP A 259 6.62 -12.66 7.11
C ASP A 259 7.39 -11.36 7.38
N ALA A 260 8.63 -11.26 6.88
CA ALA A 260 9.44 -10.04 6.97
C ALA A 260 8.86 -8.91 6.10
N SER A 261 8.45 -9.20 4.87
CA SER A 261 7.79 -8.23 3.98
C SER A 261 6.46 -7.77 4.57
N LEU A 262 5.68 -8.70 5.14
CA LEU A 262 4.43 -8.35 5.81
C LEU A 262 4.67 -7.52 7.07
N GLN A 263 5.69 -7.84 7.86
CA GLN A 263 6.10 -7.03 9.01
C GLN A 263 6.47 -5.61 8.60
N PHE A 264 7.27 -5.45 7.53
CA PHE A 264 7.64 -4.15 6.99
C PHE A 264 6.40 -3.36 6.56
N GLN A 265 5.49 -3.99 5.83
CA GLN A 265 4.29 -3.34 5.33
C GLN A 265 3.29 -2.96 6.44
N LEU A 266 3.21 -3.79 7.49
CA LEU A 266 2.43 -3.49 8.70
C LEU A 266 3.16 -2.51 9.66
N LYS A 267 4.43 -2.16 9.42
CA LYS A 267 5.25 -1.37 10.35
C LYS A 267 5.27 -1.97 11.75
N HIS A 268 5.31 -3.30 11.85
CA HIS A 268 5.35 -4.01 13.12
C HIS A 268 6.79 -4.12 13.65
N VAL A 269 6.96 -3.97 14.97
CA VAL A 269 8.29 -4.07 15.61
C VAL A 269 8.83 -5.49 15.57
N THR A 270 7.95 -6.47 15.76
CA THR A 270 8.33 -7.89 15.81
C THR A 270 7.53 -8.71 14.81
N ARG A 271 8.12 -9.80 14.32
CA ARG A 271 7.45 -10.77 13.42
C ARG A 271 6.22 -11.40 14.08
N ALA A 272 6.28 -11.65 15.38
CA ALA A 272 5.17 -12.20 16.16
C ALA A 272 3.89 -11.35 16.05
N MET A 273 4.01 -10.03 15.98
CA MET A 273 2.86 -9.14 15.76
C MET A 273 2.23 -9.37 14.37
N SER A 274 3.02 -9.61 13.33
CA SER A 274 2.51 -9.87 11.98
C SER A 274 1.85 -11.25 11.88
N LEU A 275 2.46 -12.26 12.49
CA LEU A 275 1.91 -13.61 12.59
C LEU A 275 0.58 -13.63 13.34
N TYR A 276 0.43 -12.82 14.39
CA TYR A 276 -0.85 -12.64 15.08
C TYR A 276 -1.94 -12.05 14.17
N TYR A 277 -1.59 -11.13 13.27
CA TYR A 277 -2.57 -10.47 12.40
C TYR A 277 -3.18 -11.38 11.34
N GLY A 278 -2.40 -12.30 10.76
CA GLY A 278 -2.94 -13.36 9.91
C GLY A 278 -2.94 -14.73 10.60
N GLN A 279 -3.13 -14.74 11.92
CA GLN A 279 -3.39 -15.98 12.64
C GLN A 279 -4.56 -16.73 11.98
N ASN A 280 -4.42 -18.05 11.85
CA ASN A 280 -5.35 -18.94 11.15
C ASN A 280 -5.50 -18.68 9.63
N HIS A 281 -4.61 -17.92 8.98
CA HIS A 281 -4.64 -17.71 7.52
C HIS A 281 -4.63 -19.04 6.74
N SER A 282 -3.93 -20.06 7.23
CA SER A 282 -3.86 -21.39 6.60
C SER A 282 -5.20 -22.12 6.55
N ARG A 283 -6.20 -21.67 7.32
CA ARG A 283 -7.57 -22.21 7.31
C ARG A 283 -8.48 -21.49 6.31
N VAL A 284 -8.02 -20.38 5.73
CA VAL A 284 -8.76 -19.60 4.74
C VAL A 284 -8.24 -19.92 3.35
N ARG A 285 -9.12 -20.40 2.47
CA ARG A 285 -8.86 -20.37 1.03
C ARG A 285 -9.15 -18.96 0.51
N LEU A 286 -8.20 -18.37 -0.20
CA LEU A 286 -8.40 -17.12 -0.95
C LEU A 286 -9.67 -17.25 -1.81
N ASP A 287 -10.37 -16.12 -2.05
CA ASP A 287 -11.47 -16.07 -3.03
C ASP A 287 -11.02 -16.75 -4.32
N GLU A 288 -11.83 -17.67 -4.86
CA GLU A 288 -11.39 -18.59 -5.91
C GLU A 288 -10.93 -17.85 -7.18
N LYS A 289 -11.54 -16.70 -7.49
CA LYS A 289 -11.13 -15.85 -8.63
C LYS A 289 -9.83 -15.13 -8.32
N ALA A 290 -9.69 -14.54 -7.13
CA ALA A 290 -8.45 -13.91 -6.69
C ALA A 290 -7.30 -14.93 -6.61
N HIS A 291 -7.54 -16.11 -6.06
CA HIS A 291 -6.61 -17.24 -5.99
C HIS A 291 -6.18 -17.70 -7.38
N THR A 292 -7.13 -17.89 -8.30
CA THR A 292 -6.83 -18.35 -9.65
C THR A 292 -6.01 -17.31 -10.42
N LEU A 293 -6.41 -16.04 -10.36
CA LEU A 293 -5.67 -14.94 -10.98
C LEU A 293 -4.26 -14.82 -10.40
N TYR A 294 -4.15 -14.95 -9.08
CA TYR A 294 -2.90 -14.89 -8.36
C TYR A 294 -1.97 -16.05 -8.69
N VAL A 295 -2.43 -17.31 -8.58
CA VAL A 295 -1.66 -18.52 -8.89
C VAL A 295 -1.20 -18.48 -10.35
N ARG A 296 -2.08 -18.05 -11.26
CA ARG A 296 -1.74 -17.86 -12.67
C ARG A 296 -0.63 -16.82 -12.83
N THR A 297 -0.79 -15.63 -12.26
CA THR A 297 0.21 -14.55 -12.34
C THR A 297 1.54 -14.98 -11.73
N MET A 298 1.53 -15.67 -10.59
CA MET A 298 2.73 -16.21 -9.93
C MET A 298 3.49 -17.16 -10.84
N TYR A 299 2.80 -18.14 -11.45
CA TYR A 299 3.44 -19.05 -12.38
C TYR A 299 3.90 -18.37 -13.67
N GLU A 300 3.19 -17.34 -14.15
CA GLU A 300 3.62 -16.54 -15.30
C GLU A 300 4.90 -15.75 -14.99
N VAL A 301 5.00 -15.11 -13.82
CA VAL A 301 6.20 -14.37 -13.37
C VAL A 301 7.37 -15.33 -13.17
N LEU A 302 7.15 -16.44 -12.46
CA LEU A 302 8.17 -17.49 -12.26
C LEU A 302 8.63 -18.07 -13.60
N GLY A 303 7.71 -18.25 -14.56
CA GLY A 303 8.05 -18.68 -15.92
C GLY A 303 8.99 -17.71 -16.64
N ARG A 304 8.73 -16.39 -16.54
CA ARG A 304 9.60 -15.36 -17.11
C ARG A 304 10.98 -15.33 -16.43
N GLN A 305 11.01 -15.44 -15.11
CA GLN A 305 12.25 -15.50 -14.33
C GLN A 305 13.10 -16.74 -14.71
N LEU A 306 12.48 -17.91 -14.83
CA LEU A 306 13.15 -19.11 -15.30
C LEU A 306 13.69 -18.95 -16.73
N GLN A 307 12.96 -18.30 -17.64
CA GLN A 307 13.48 -18.00 -18.98
C GLN A 307 14.73 -17.12 -18.94
N GLN A 308 14.81 -16.17 -18.00
CA GLN A 308 16.00 -15.35 -17.84
C GLN A 308 17.23 -16.17 -17.40
N LEU A 309 17.07 -17.28 -16.67
CA LEU A 309 18.19 -18.13 -16.27
C LEU A 309 18.99 -18.67 -17.46
N ALA A 310 18.34 -18.89 -18.60
CA ALA A 310 18.98 -19.36 -19.82
C ALA A 310 19.77 -18.26 -20.56
N SER A 311 19.72 -17.00 -20.10
CA SER A 311 20.49 -15.91 -20.68
C SER A 311 21.95 -15.94 -20.25
N ASP A 312 22.78 -15.16 -20.95
CA ASP A 312 24.20 -15.00 -20.63
C ASP A 312 24.44 -14.15 -19.38
N ARG A 313 23.38 -13.57 -18.77
CA ARG A 313 23.48 -12.76 -17.56
C ARG A 313 24.06 -13.54 -16.37
N PHE A 314 23.70 -14.81 -16.23
CA PHE A 314 24.03 -15.58 -15.02
C PHE A 314 25.28 -16.43 -15.21
N VAL A 315 26.11 -16.54 -14.17
CA VAL A 315 27.37 -17.28 -14.18
C VAL A 315 27.32 -18.42 -13.18
N SER A 316 27.66 -19.64 -13.57
CA SER A 316 27.83 -20.73 -12.60
C SER A 316 29.26 -20.72 -12.04
N PRO A 317 29.45 -20.78 -10.70
CA PRO A 317 30.78 -20.92 -10.11
C PRO A 317 31.47 -22.24 -10.45
N HIS A 318 30.74 -23.20 -11.02
CA HIS A 318 31.27 -24.48 -11.49
C HIS A 318 31.46 -24.53 -13.02
N GLY A 319 31.38 -23.38 -13.69
CA GLY A 319 31.60 -23.24 -15.12
C GLY A 319 30.37 -23.54 -15.99
N GLU A 320 30.55 -23.31 -17.30
CA GLU A 320 29.42 -23.25 -18.25
C GLU A 320 28.69 -24.60 -18.44
N LYS A 321 29.42 -25.72 -18.28
CA LYS A 321 28.80 -27.05 -18.31
C LYS A 321 27.73 -27.20 -17.23
N ARG A 322 28.02 -26.75 -16.00
CA ARG A 322 27.06 -26.82 -14.90
C ARG A 322 25.86 -25.88 -15.13
N LYS A 323 26.10 -24.66 -15.62
CA LYS A 323 25.02 -23.75 -16.02
C LYS A 323 24.10 -24.42 -17.04
N SER A 324 24.67 -25.03 -18.07
CA SER A 324 23.92 -25.73 -19.12
C SER A 324 23.07 -26.88 -18.59
N GLU A 325 23.54 -27.61 -17.57
CA GLU A 325 22.76 -28.66 -16.88
C GLU A 325 21.57 -28.08 -16.14
N ILE A 326 21.76 -26.98 -15.40
CA ILE A 326 20.71 -26.30 -14.61
C ILE A 326 19.62 -25.79 -15.54
N VAL A 327 20.00 -25.19 -16.67
CA VAL A 327 19.05 -24.59 -17.63
C VAL A 327 18.59 -25.57 -18.72
N ARG A 328 19.09 -26.81 -18.76
CA ARG A 328 18.80 -27.81 -19.80
C ARG A 328 17.30 -28.03 -20.05
N LEU A 329 16.52 -28.01 -18.96
CA LEU A 329 15.07 -28.19 -19.02
C LEU A 329 14.31 -26.89 -19.32
N ILE A 330 14.99 -25.74 -19.24
CA ILE A 330 14.44 -24.41 -19.44
C ILE A 330 14.82 -23.96 -20.86
N SER A 331 14.09 -24.43 -21.86
CA SER A 331 14.29 -23.94 -23.23
C SER A 331 13.86 -22.48 -23.33
N ALA A 332 14.70 -21.61 -23.91
CA ALA A 332 14.42 -20.19 -24.09
C ALA A 332 13.14 -19.89 -24.92
N THR A 333 12.62 -20.86 -25.68
CA THR A 333 11.62 -20.62 -26.73
C THR A 333 10.16 -20.95 -26.38
N ASP A 334 9.84 -21.59 -25.24
CA ASP A 334 8.44 -21.96 -24.91
C ASP A 334 8.04 -21.62 -23.47
N ALA A 335 7.53 -20.41 -23.26
CA ALA A 335 7.07 -19.91 -21.97
C ALA A 335 6.01 -20.83 -21.32
N ARG A 336 5.16 -21.50 -22.11
CA ARG A 336 4.11 -22.38 -21.57
C ARG A 336 4.70 -23.66 -20.97
N LYS A 337 5.75 -24.20 -21.57
CA LYS A 337 6.45 -25.38 -21.02
C LYS A 337 7.18 -25.03 -19.73
N VAL A 338 7.84 -23.87 -19.68
CA VAL A 338 8.53 -23.39 -18.46
C VAL A 338 7.55 -23.17 -17.30
N ILE A 339 6.39 -22.55 -17.58
CA ILE A 339 5.30 -22.42 -16.61
C ILE A 339 4.83 -23.79 -16.08
N ASN A 340 4.72 -24.80 -16.94
CA ASN A 340 4.33 -26.15 -16.52
C ASN A 340 5.40 -26.86 -15.70
N LEU A 341 6.70 -26.61 -15.96
CA LEU A 341 7.80 -27.11 -15.13
C LEU A 341 7.79 -26.47 -13.74
N ALA A 342 7.51 -25.17 -13.67
CA ALA A 342 7.33 -24.44 -12.41
C ALA A 342 6.13 -24.98 -11.61
N LYS A 343 4.99 -25.24 -12.28
CA LYS A 343 3.80 -25.86 -11.66
C LYS A 343 4.09 -27.24 -11.06
N LYS A 344 4.97 -28.02 -11.69
CA LYS A 344 5.38 -29.35 -11.22
C LYS A 344 6.52 -29.31 -10.20
N GLY A 345 7.04 -28.13 -9.85
CA GLY A 345 8.20 -27.99 -8.94
C GLY A 345 9.52 -28.53 -9.51
N ILE A 346 9.61 -28.70 -10.83
CA ILE A 346 10.79 -29.25 -11.51
C ILE A 346 11.86 -28.17 -11.72
N ALA A 347 11.50 -26.90 -11.71
CA ALA A 347 12.46 -25.80 -11.78
C ALA A 347 12.14 -24.81 -10.65
N SER A 348 13.17 -24.40 -9.90
CA SER A 348 13.06 -23.39 -8.85
C SER A 348 13.90 -22.17 -9.20
N TYR A 349 13.40 -21.02 -8.77
CA TYR A 349 14.04 -19.72 -8.95
C TYR A 349 13.86 -18.98 -7.64
N ARG A 350 14.94 -18.80 -6.89
CA ARG A 350 14.94 -18.03 -5.64
C ARG A 350 16.08 -17.02 -5.66
N SER A 351 15.74 -15.74 -5.66
CA SER A 351 16.74 -14.67 -5.54
C SER A 351 17.49 -14.79 -4.21
N VAL A 352 18.81 -14.66 -4.28
CA VAL A 352 19.75 -14.64 -3.14
C VAL A 352 20.73 -13.47 -3.34
N LEU A 353 21.53 -13.12 -2.32
CA LEU A 353 22.43 -11.96 -2.35
C LEU A 353 23.58 -12.04 -3.36
N LEU A 354 23.95 -13.24 -3.82
CA LEU A 354 24.97 -13.44 -4.87
C LEU A 354 24.37 -13.70 -6.26
N GLY A 355 23.06 -13.89 -6.36
CA GLY A 355 22.35 -14.12 -7.62
C GLY A 355 21.07 -14.91 -7.41
N ILE A 356 21.04 -16.15 -7.92
CA ILE A 356 19.86 -17.01 -7.88
C ILE A 356 20.23 -18.41 -7.40
N CYS A 357 19.39 -18.94 -6.52
CA CYS A 357 19.42 -20.34 -6.10
C CYS A 357 18.38 -21.15 -6.88
N THR A 358 18.84 -22.25 -7.47
CA THR A 358 18.03 -23.22 -8.26
C THR A 358 17.78 -24.53 -7.51
N SER A 359 18.06 -24.54 -6.20
CA SER A 359 17.81 -25.71 -5.35
C SER A 359 16.31 -25.92 -5.15
N ARG A 360 15.87 -27.17 -5.26
CA ARG A 360 14.47 -27.56 -5.00
C ARG A 360 14.22 -27.84 -3.53
N ALA A 361 15.29 -28.06 -2.76
CA ALA A 361 15.23 -28.35 -1.34
C ALA A 361 15.35 -27.06 -0.51
N PRO A 362 14.75 -27.01 0.69
CA PRO A 362 15.07 -25.99 1.68
C PRO A 362 16.58 -25.98 1.95
N CYS A 363 17.18 -24.79 1.95
CA CYS A 363 18.61 -24.63 2.19
C CYS A 363 18.89 -24.68 3.71
N PRO A 364 19.75 -25.57 4.21
CA PRO A 364 20.10 -25.61 5.63
C PRO A 364 20.98 -24.42 6.06
N TYR A 365 21.56 -23.69 5.10
CA TYR A 365 22.49 -22.57 5.33
C TYR A 365 21.83 -21.19 5.26
N GLY A 366 20.50 -21.12 5.14
CA GLY A 366 19.75 -19.87 5.11
C GLY A 366 19.77 -19.14 3.76
N GLY A 367 20.92 -19.05 3.08
CA GLY A 367 21.13 -18.64 1.67
C GLY A 367 20.67 -17.23 1.25
N ILE A 368 19.77 -16.61 2.00
CA ILE A 368 19.26 -15.24 1.83
C ILE A 368 20.00 -14.29 2.77
N ASP A 369 20.17 -14.68 4.03
CA ASP A 369 20.79 -13.84 5.07
C ASP A 369 22.30 -14.13 5.25
N ASN A 370 22.80 -15.24 4.70
CA ASN A 370 24.19 -15.67 4.82
C ASN A 370 24.66 -16.25 3.48
N ILE A 371 25.76 -15.72 2.96
CA ILE A 371 26.35 -16.07 1.67
C ILE A 371 27.56 -17.00 1.77
N ALA A 372 28.01 -17.35 2.97
CA ALA A 372 29.26 -18.07 3.22
C ALA A 372 29.29 -19.44 2.49
N HIS A 373 28.15 -20.13 2.44
CA HIS A 373 28.03 -21.37 1.68
C HIS A 373 27.88 -21.13 0.17
N CYS A 374 27.08 -20.12 -0.20
CA CYS A 374 26.79 -19.81 -1.60
C CYS A 374 28.08 -19.51 -2.37
N GLY A 375 28.96 -18.68 -1.79
CA GLY A 375 30.26 -18.34 -2.36
C GLY A 375 31.38 -19.33 -2.03
N GLY A 376 31.13 -20.35 -1.21
CA GLY A 376 32.12 -21.35 -0.83
C GLY A 376 33.16 -20.87 0.19
N GLY A 377 32.88 -19.81 0.94
CA GLY A 377 33.78 -19.29 1.97
C GLY A 377 33.76 -20.05 3.31
N ASP A 378 32.84 -21.01 3.49
CA ASP A 378 32.76 -21.88 4.68
C ASP A 378 33.99 -22.81 4.83
N SER A 379 34.70 -23.13 3.75
CA SER A 379 35.88 -24.00 3.77
C SER A 379 37.14 -23.23 3.40
N LEU A 380 38.17 -23.33 4.25
CA LEU A 380 39.48 -22.72 4.04
C LEU A 380 40.36 -23.56 3.09
N GLU A 381 40.22 -24.88 3.11
CA GLU A 381 41.10 -25.80 2.38
C GLU A 381 40.62 -26.06 0.94
N GLN A 382 39.31 -26.07 0.72
CA GLN A 382 38.70 -26.27 -0.60
C GLN A 382 37.45 -25.42 -0.73
N PRO A 383 37.56 -24.16 -1.18
CA PRO A 383 36.39 -23.31 -1.41
C PRO A 383 35.52 -23.96 -2.48
N LYS A 384 34.36 -24.48 -2.05
CA LYS A 384 33.36 -25.11 -2.91
C LYS A 384 32.08 -24.30 -2.85
N PRO A 385 31.85 -23.42 -3.83
CA PRO A 385 30.58 -22.74 -3.99
C PRO A 385 29.42 -23.74 -4.10
N CYS A 386 28.21 -23.25 -3.84
CA CYS A 386 27.01 -24.08 -3.90
C CYS A 386 26.72 -24.52 -5.35
N ALA A 387 26.47 -25.81 -5.57
CA ALA A 387 26.22 -26.38 -6.90
C ALA A 387 24.92 -25.89 -7.58
N ASP A 388 24.03 -25.27 -6.80
CA ASP A 388 22.73 -24.79 -7.23
C ASP A 388 22.68 -23.24 -7.36
N VAL A 389 23.77 -22.54 -7.05
CA VAL A 389 23.83 -21.07 -7.19
C VAL A 389 24.27 -20.68 -8.60
N LEU A 390 23.63 -19.65 -9.12
CA LEU A 390 24.05 -18.92 -10.32
C LEU A 390 24.26 -17.47 -9.91
N TYR A 391 25.48 -16.97 -10.11
CA TYR A 391 25.84 -15.59 -9.80
C TYR A 391 25.23 -14.62 -10.79
N ASP A 392 24.82 -13.45 -10.31
CA ASP A 392 24.25 -12.38 -11.12
C ASP A 392 25.12 -11.12 -11.02
N PRO A 393 25.92 -10.78 -12.04
CA PRO A 393 26.76 -9.58 -12.06
C PRO A 393 26.01 -8.27 -11.75
N ALA A 394 24.69 -8.21 -12.02
CA ALA A 394 23.88 -7.05 -11.69
C ALA A 394 23.74 -6.79 -10.18
N GLN A 395 24.02 -7.79 -9.33
CA GLN A 395 23.99 -7.64 -7.87
C GLN A 395 25.32 -7.15 -7.27
N LEU A 396 26.33 -6.84 -8.09
CA LEU A 396 27.64 -6.39 -7.60
C LEU A 396 27.55 -5.21 -6.61
N ASN A 397 26.71 -4.22 -6.87
CA ASN A 397 26.53 -3.08 -5.97
C ASN A 397 25.95 -3.48 -4.60
N GLU A 398 25.02 -4.45 -4.57
CA GLU A 398 24.45 -4.97 -3.32
C GLU A 398 25.48 -5.79 -2.54
N VAL A 399 26.30 -6.57 -3.26
CA VAL A 399 27.41 -7.34 -2.68
C VAL A 399 28.48 -6.40 -2.11
N GLU A 400 28.77 -5.28 -2.76
CA GLU A 400 29.67 -4.22 -2.25
C GLU A 400 29.12 -3.56 -0.98
N ALA A 401 27.82 -3.26 -0.95
CA ALA A 401 27.18 -2.74 0.26
C ALA A 401 27.24 -3.76 1.40
N LEU A 402 27.07 -5.05 1.11
CA LEU A 402 27.22 -6.12 2.09
C LEU A 402 28.65 -6.20 2.63
N GLU A 403 29.66 -6.10 1.76
CA GLU A 403 31.08 -6.13 2.17
C GLU A 403 31.40 -4.99 3.15
N ALA A 404 30.92 -3.77 2.87
CA ALA A 404 31.11 -2.64 3.78
C ALA A 404 30.50 -2.91 5.18
N ILE A 405 29.32 -3.53 5.23
CA ILE A 405 28.68 -3.95 6.49
C ILE A 405 29.47 -5.06 7.19
N LEU A 406 30.00 -6.02 6.44
CA LEU A 406 30.84 -7.09 6.97
C LEU A 406 32.11 -6.52 7.60
N ASP A 407 32.74 -5.53 6.96
CA ASP A 407 33.96 -4.87 7.46
C ASP A 407 33.72 -4.11 8.77
N GLU A 408 32.63 -3.35 8.85
CA GLU A 408 32.22 -2.67 10.09
C GLU A 408 32.00 -3.67 11.24
N ARG A 409 31.35 -4.80 10.95
CA ARG A 409 31.10 -5.86 11.93
C ARG A 409 32.37 -6.61 12.32
N LEU A 410 33.28 -6.84 11.39
CA LEU A 410 34.57 -7.47 11.66
C LEU A 410 35.48 -6.61 12.54
N ALA A 411 35.38 -5.28 12.43
CA ALA A 411 36.14 -4.34 13.26
C ALA A 411 35.72 -4.39 14.74
N THR A 412 34.48 -4.79 15.03
CA THR A 412 33.92 -4.84 16.39
C THR A 412 33.82 -6.26 16.95
N ALA A 413 34.00 -7.29 16.12
CA ALA A 413 33.91 -8.68 16.53
C ALA A 413 35.14 -9.15 17.32
N GLU A 414 34.91 -9.78 18.47
CA GLU A 414 35.96 -10.38 19.30
C GLU A 414 36.82 -11.38 18.52
N ALA A 415 38.13 -11.35 18.79
CA ALA A 415 39.09 -12.30 18.24
C ALA A 415 38.70 -13.74 18.62
N GLU A 416 38.86 -14.67 17.68
CA GLU A 416 38.51 -16.10 17.85
C GLU A 416 37.03 -16.41 18.16
N SER A 417 36.12 -15.45 17.98
CA SER A 417 34.68 -15.70 18.16
C SER A 417 34.05 -16.44 16.97
N PRO A 418 33.01 -17.28 17.20
CA PRO A 418 32.23 -17.89 16.12
C PRO A 418 31.61 -16.87 15.16
N LEU A 419 31.26 -15.69 15.69
CA LEU A 419 30.76 -14.57 14.89
C LEU A 419 31.82 -14.08 13.91
N ARG A 420 33.06 -13.84 14.39
CA ARG A 420 34.18 -13.42 13.54
C ARG A 420 34.45 -14.44 12.43
N ALA A 421 34.51 -15.73 12.77
CA ALA A 421 34.70 -16.80 11.78
C ALA A 421 33.61 -16.80 10.70
N SER A 422 32.34 -16.59 11.08
CA SER A 422 31.22 -16.48 10.14
C SER A 422 31.31 -15.26 9.23
N LEU A 423 31.71 -14.09 9.77
CA LEU A 423 31.89 -12.88 8.99
C LEU A 423 33.04 -13.01 7.99
N GLU A 424 34.16 -13.60 8.41
CA GLU A 424 35.30 -13.89 7.53
C GLU A 424 34.92 -14.88 6.42
N ALA A 425 34.08 -15.88 6.71
CA ALA A 425 33.56 -16.81 5.71
C ALA A 425 32.65 -16.14 4.67
N GLN A 426 31.82 -15.18 5.09
CA GLN A 426 31.02 -14.38 4.18
C GLN A 426 31.89 -13.46 3.31
N LYS A 427 32.95 -12.87 3.88
CA LYS A 427 33.89 -12.03 3.13
C LYS A 427 34.64 -12.82 2.04
N ARG A 428 35.11 -14.02 2.35
CA ARG A 428 35.67 -14.95 1.33
C ARG A 428 34.69 -15.27 0.22
N SER A 429 33.39 -15.38 0.54
CA SER A 429 32.35 -15.61 -0.46
C SER A 429 32.14 -14.42 -1.39
N VAL A 430 32.28 -13.19 -0.89
CA VAL A 430 32.29 -11.97 -1.73
C VAL A 430 33.46 -11.99 -2.70
N GLU A 431 34.65 -12.35 -2.24
CA GLU A 431 35.86 -12.45 -3.07
C GLU A 431 35.70 -13.51 -4.17
N ASN A 432 35.19 -14.69 -3.82
CA ASN A 432 34.92 -15.77 -4.76
C ASN A 432 33.87 -15.39 -5.81
N TYR A 433 32.82 -14.66 -5.38
CA TYR A 433 31.81 -14.11 -6.29
C TYR A 433 32.44 -13.13 -7.30
N ARG A 434 33.23 -12.15 -6.82
CA ARG A 434 33.92 -11.17 -7.68
C ARG A 434 34.82 -11.85 -8.72
N HIS A 435 35.61 -12.81 -8.27
CA HIS A 435 36.50 -13.56 -9.15
C HIS A 435 35.73 -14.32 -10.23
N ALA A 436 34.60 -14.96 -9.87
CA ALA A 436 33.78 -15.71 -10.82
C ALA A 436 33.10 -14.82 -11.87
N ILE A 437 32.62 -13.62 -11.51
CA ILE A 437 31.99 -12.72 -12.48
C ILE A 437 33.00 -11.97 -13.36
N GLN A 438 34.26 -11.82 -12.92
CA GLN A 438 35.35 -11.19 -13.69
C GLN A 438 35.97 -12.13 -14.75
N GLN A 439 35.68 -13.44 -14.66
CA GLN A 439 36.12 -14.44 -15.65
C GLN A 439 35.16 -14.62 -16.84
N MET A 440 34.07 -13.83 -16.90
CA MET A 440 33.30 -13.58 -18.13
C MET A 440 34.09 -12.68 -19.08
#